data_AF-A0A1M7Q6P2-F1
#
_entry.id   AF-A0A1M7Q6P2-F1
#
_cell.length_a   1.000
_cell.length_b   1.000
_cell.length_c   1.000
_cell.angle_alpha   90.00
_cell.angle_beta   90.00
_cell.angle_gamma   90.00
#
_symmetry.space_group_name_H-M   'P 1'
#
loop_
_entity.id
_entity.type
_entity.pdbx_description
1 polymer ?
#
loop_
_entity_poly.entity_id
_entity_poly.type
_entity_poly.pdbx_seq_one_letter_code
_entity_poly.pdbx_strand_id
1 'polypeptide(L)'
;MEILLVIIIGLLYAAGIYMMLRRSLVKLIIGLILLGNGANLLIFLLGKIVKGKPPIIEETEKMLGELYADPVPQALILTAIVISFGLQAFAIILIKRAYKVVKTDDLDEMNATDEDL
;
A
#
# COMPACT_ATOMS: atom_id res chain seq x y z
N MET A 1 18.80 0.45 11.94
CA MET A 1 17.32 0.32 11.81
C MET A 1 16.92 -0.07 10.40
N GLU A 2 17.67 0.40 9.42
CA GLU A 2 17.55 0.18 7.99
C GLU A 2 17.46 -1.30 7.62
N ILE A 3 18.35 -2.15 8.15
CA ILE A 3 18.34 -3.60 7.86
C ILE A 3 17.02 -4.25 8.29
N LEU A 4 16.49 -3.89 9.46
CA LEU A 4 15.22 -4.41 9.96
C LEU A 4 14.07 -3.97 9.06
N LEU A 5 14.06 -2.72 8.60
CA LEU A 5 13.06 -2.24 7.63
C LEU A 5 13.17 -2.93 6.28
N VAL A 6 14.38 -3.17 5.77
CA VAL A 6 14.58 -3.93 4.51
C VAL A 6 13.98 -5.33 4.62
N ILE A 7 14.20 -6.02 5.75
CA ILE A 7 13.61 -7.35 6.00
C ILE A 7 12.08 -7.26 6.04
N ILE A 8 11.51 -6.28 6.75
CA ILE A 8 10.05 -6.09 6.83
C ILE A 8 9.46 -5.78 5.46
N ILE A 9 10.08 -4.90 4.68
CA ILE A 9 9.66 -4.58 3.31
C ILE A 9 9.68 -5.85 2.46
N GLY A 10 10.78 -6.62 2.50
CA GLY A 10 10.87 -7.89 1.79
C GLY A 10 9.77 -8.87 2.16
N LEU A 11 9.44 -8.99 3.45
CA LEU A 11 8.34 -9.82 3.93
C LEU A 11 6.97 -9.33 3.46
N LEU A 12 6.72 -8.01 3.47
CA LEU A 12 5.47 -7.44 2.96
C LEU A 12 5.30 -7.67 1.46
N TYR A 13 6.38 -7.53 0.68
CA TYR A 13 6.36 -7.83 -0.75
C TYR A 13 6.14 -9.31 -1.01
N ALA A 14 6.85 -10.19 -0.30
CA ALA A 14 6.69 -11.63 -0.44
C ALA A 14 5.26 -12.08 -0.07
N ALA A 15 4.73 -11.61 1.05
CA ALA A 15 3.37 -11.91 1.48
C ALA A 15 2.32 -11.31 0.54
N GLY A 16 2.54 -10.09 0.05
CA GLY A 16 1.66 -9.41 -0.89
C GLY A 16 1.54 -10.15 -2.22
N ILE A 17 2.69 -10.49 -2.83
CA ILE A 17 2.73 -11.27 -4.07
C ILE A 17 2.12 -12.65 -3.86
N TYR A 18 2.45 -13.34 -2.75
CA TYR A 18 1.87 -14.64 -2.44
C TYR A 18 0.35 -14.59 -2.33
N MET A 19 -0.20 -13.57 -1.68
CA MET A 19 -1.65 -13.37 -1.55
C MET A 19 -2.32 -13.04 -2.89
N MET A 20 -1.66 -12.27 -3.76
CA MET A 20 -2.17 -11.97 -5.11
C MET A 20 -2.27 -13.21 -6.00
N LEU A 21 -1.41 -14.20 -5.80
CA LEU A 21 -1.45 -15.46 -6.54
C LEU A 21 -2.49 -16.47 -6.00
N ARG A 22 -3.26 -16.10 -4.97
CA ARG A 22 -4.34 -16.95 -4.45
C ARG A 22 -5.61 -16.74 -5.26
N ARG A 23 -6.37 -17.82 -5.41
CA ARG A 23 -7.64 -17.87 -6.14
C ARG A 23 -8.77 -16.97 -5.58
N SER A 24 -8.69 -16.50 -4.34
CA SER A 24 -9.78 -15.69 -3.76
C SER A 24 -9.57 -14.21 -4.02
N LEU A 25 -10.61 -13.55 -4.55
CA LEU A 25 -10.68 -12.11 -4.76
C LEU A 25 -10.35 -11.28 -3.51
N VAL A 26 -10.77 -11.76 -2.33
CA VAL A 26 -10.48 -11.08 -1.05
C VAL A 26 -8.99 -11.13 -0.74
N LYS A 27 -8.34 -12.28 -0.99
CA LYS A 27 -6.90 -12.45 -0.80
C LYS A 27 -6.10 -11.58 -1.76
N LEU A 28 -6.59 -11.40 -2.99
CA LEU A 28 -6.00 -10.47 -3.95
C LEU A 28 -5.98 -9.03 -3.41
N ILE A 29 -7.10 -8.53 -2.87
CA ILE A 29 -7.13 -7.19 -2.24
C ILE A 29 -6.14 -7.10 -1.08
N ILE A 30 -6.11 -8.09 -0.18
CA ILE A 30 -5.16 -8.11 0.93
C ILE A 30 -3.72 -8.06 0.41
N GLY A 31 -3.42 -8.79 -0.66
CA GLY A 31 -2.12 -8.75 -1.32
C GLY A 31 -1.75 -7.36 -1.84
N LEU A 32 -2.70 -6.67 -2.49
CA LEU A 32 -2.51 -5.28 -2.94
C LEU A 32 -2.29 -4.31 -1.78
N ILE A 33 -3.01 -4.48 -0.67
CA ILE A 33 -2.84 -3.68 0.55
C ILE A 33 -1.42 -3.87 1.11
N LEU A 34 -0.94 -5.13 1.21
CA LEU A 34 0.39 -5.43 1.71
C LEU A 34 1.48 -4.83 0.80
N LEU A 35 1.33 -4.93 -0.52
CA LEU A 35 2.25 -4.31 -1.47
C LEU A 35 2.27 -2.77 -1.35
N GLY A 36 1.11 -2.13 -1.23
CA GLY A 36 1.03 -0.68 -1.04
C GLY A 36 1.74 -0.22 0.25
N ASN A 37 1.55 -0.95 1.36
CA ASN A 37 2.26 -0.67 2.61
C ASN A 37 3.77 -0.91 2.48
N GLY A 38 4.18 -1.98 1.79
CA GLY A 38 5.58 -2.24 1.46
C GLY A 38 6.23 -1.10 0.66
N ALA A 39 5.52 -0.59 -0.36
CA ALA A 39 5.97 0.54 -1.18
C ALA A 39 6.12 1.82 -0.35
N ASN A 40 5.16 2.11 0.55
CA ASN A 40 5.25 3.26 1.46
C ASN A 40 6.48 3.17 2.37
N LEU A 41 6.76 1.99 2.94
CA LEU A 41 7.96 1.76 3.75
C LEU A 41 9.26 1.83 2.93
N LEU A 42 9.22 1.40 1.66
CA LEU A 42 10.36 1.53 0.75
C LEU A 42 10.69 3.00 0.49
N ILE A 43 9.68 3.84 0.18
CA ILE A 43 9.85 5.28 0.02
C ILE A 43 10.42 5.90 1.30
N PHE A 44 9.90 5.50 2.47
CA PHE A 44 10.39 5.96 3.77
C PHE A 44 11.88 5.63 3.97
N LEU A 45 12.31 4.42 3.62
CA LEU A 45 13.70 3.99 3.73
C LEU A 45 14.64 4.80 2.80
N LEU A 46 14.19 5.15 1.60
CA LEU A 46 14.96 5.98 0.65
C LEU A 46 15.21 7.39 1.17
N GLY A 47 14.34 7.89 2.05
CA GLY A 47 14.38 9.23 2.65
C GLY A 47 15.53 9.51 3.63
N LYS A 48 16.45 8.56 3.84
CA LYS A 48 17.47 8.54 4.90
C LYS A 48 16.86 8.73 6.30
N ILE A 49 16.87 7.66 7.08
CA ILE A 49 16.30 7.67 8.43
C ILE A 49 17.28 8.38 9.37
N VAL A 50 17.13 9.70 9.49
CA VAL A 50 17.91 10.48 10.44
C VAL A 50 17.06 10.72 11.70
N LYS A 51 17.68 10.55 12.87
CA LYS A 51 17.08 10.97 14.13
C LYS A 51 17.12 12.50 14.19
N GLY A 52 16.11 13.12 13.62
CA GLY A 52 15.92 14.58 13.58
C GLY A 52 14.54 14.98 14.10
N LYS A 53 14.29 16.28 14.13
CA LYS A 53 12.96 16.84 14.43
C LYS A 53 11.99 16.59 13.25
N PRO A 54 10.68 16.46 13.49
CA PRO A 54 9.67 16.40 12.42
C PRO A 54 9.78 17.64 11.52
N PRO A 55 9.53 17.56 10.20
CA PRO A 55 9.69 18.67 9.26
C PRO A 55 8.58 19.72 9.40
N ILE A 56 8.50 20.31 10.59
CA ILE A 56 7.55 21.33 10.97
C ILE A 56 8.38 22.48 11.52
N ILE A 57 8.21 23.65 10.91
CA ILE A 57 8.86 24.88 11.36
C ILE A 57 8.03 25.42 12.53
N GLU A 58 8.65 25.59 13.69
CA GLU A 58 8.02 26.22 14.85
C GLU A 58 7.68 27.69 14.52
N GLU A 59 6.55 28.21 15.03
CA GLU A 59 6.09 29.57 14.70
C GLU A 59 7.10 30.68 15.03
N THR A 60 8.06 30.39 15.92
CA THR A 60 9.10 31.33 16.37
C THR A 60 10.37 31.30 15.49
N GLU A 61 10.53 30.29 14.64
CA GLU A 61 11.72 30.11 13.81
C GLU A 61 11.42 30.41 12.33
N LYS A 62 12.30 31.16 11.66
CA LYS A 62 12.16 31.49 10.23
C LYS A 62 12.89 30.52 9.29
N MET A 63 13.79 29.71 9.83
CA MET A 63 14.69 28.83 9.09
C MET A 63 14.92 27.56 9.90
N LEU A 64 15.01 26.41 9.22
CA LEU A 64 15.37 25.14 9.83
C LEU A 64 16.83 25.21 10.32
N GLY A 65 17.02 25.34 11.64
CA GLY A 65 18.36 25.41 12.24
C GLY A 65 19.01 24.04 12.47
N GLU A 66 18.25 23.08 13.00
CA GLU A 66 18.73 21.75 13.40
C GLU A 66 18.58 20.67 12.31
N LEU A 67 18.96 19.43 12.63
CA LEU A 67 18.66 18.25 11.81
C LEU A 67 17.15 17.94 11.81
N TYR A 68 16.50 18.19 10.68
CA TYR A 68 15.11 17.82 10.42
C TYR A 68 15.03 16.57 9.52
N ALA A 69 13.95 15.81 9.64
CA ALA A 69 13.65 14.74 8.69
C ALA A 69 13.32 15.31 7.30
N ASP A 70 13.62 14.58 6.23
CA ASP A 70 13.32 15.02 4.87
C ASP A 70 11.79 15.09 4.65
N PRO A 71 11.23 16.26 4.28
CA PRO A 71 9.80 16.40 4.01
C PRO A 71 9.34 15.72 2.72
N VAL A 72 10.24 15.50 1.75
CA VAL A 72 9.87 15.00 0.42
C VAL A 72 9.31 13.56 0.47
N PRO A 73 9.96 12.57 1.10
CA PRO A 73 9.40 11.23 1.25
C PRO A 73 8.07 11.22 2.00
N GLN A 74 7.90 12.11 2.99
CA GLN A 74 6.69 12.18 3.80
C GLN A 74 5.48 12.65 3.00
N ALA A 75 5.65 13.69 2.17
CA ALA A 75 4.61 14.17 1.27
C ALA A 75 4.22 13.13 0.20
N LEU A 76 5.21 12.40 -0.33
CA LEU A 76 4.97 11.30 -1.28
C LEU A 76 4.17 10.16 -0.65
N ILE A 77 4.53 9.74 0.57
CA ILE A 77 3.82 8.67 1.29
C ILE A 77 2.37 9.11 1.60
N LEU A 78 2.15 10.34 2.06
CA LEU A 78 0.80 10.83 2.36
C LEU A 78 -0.10 10.79 1.11
N THR A 79 0.44 11.17 -0.04
CA THR A 79 -0.26 11.11 -1.32
C THR A 79 -0.55 9.66 -1.74
N ALA A 80 0.44 8.77 -1.61
CA ALA A 80 0.30 7.35 -1.92
C ALA A 80 -0.76 6.67 -1.03
N ILE A 81 -0.86 7.04 0.25
CA ILE A 81 -1.87 6.55 1.19
C ILE A 81 -3.28 6.89 0.70
N VAL A 82 -3.53 8.14 0.30
CA VAL A 82 -4.86 8.57 -0.14
C VAL A 82 -5.27 7.88 -1.45
N ILE A 83 -4.35 7.76 -2.41
CA ILE A 83 -4.59 7.03 -3.67
C ILE A 83 -4.90 5.56 -3.37
N SER A 84 -4.08 4.91 -2.54
CA SER A 84 -4.27 3.51 -2.17
C SER A 84 -5.61 3.28 -1.48
N PHE A 85 -6.01 4.18 -0.58
CA PHE A 85 -7.30 4.12 0.09
C PHE A 85 -8.47 4.22 -0.91
N GLY A 86 -8.41 5.17 -1.86
CA GLY A 86 -9.44 5.30 -2.90
C GLY A 86 -9.58 4.05 -3.76
N LEU A 87 -8.45 3.49 -4.20
CA LEU A 87 -8.41 2.24 -4.98
C LEU A 87 -8.94 1.04 -4.17
N GLN A 88 -8.59 0.94 -2.90
CA GLN A 88 -9.08 -0.14 -2.02
C GLN A 88 -10.59 -0.06 -1.78
N ALA A 89 -11.11 1.14 -1.49
CA ALA A 89 -12.54 1.35 -1.31
C ALA A 89 -13.31 0.99 -2.58
N PHE A 90 -12.81 1.42 -3.74
CA PHE A 90 -13.38 1.04 -5.03
C PHE A 90 -13.35 -0.48 -5.25
N ALA A 91 -12.19 -1.11 -5.04
CA ALA A 91 -12.03 -2.56 -5.24
C ALA A 91 -12.98 -3.38 -4.36
N ILE A 92 -13.16 -2.99 -3.08
CA ILE A 92 -14.09 -3.67 -2.16
C ILE A 92 -15.52 -3.60 -2.68
N ILE A 93 -15.97 -2.42 -3.13
CA ILE A 93 -17.33 -2.25 -3.68
C ILE A 93 -17.49 -3.01 -4.99
N LEU A 94 -16.47 -3.00 -5.85
CA LEU A 94 -16.47 -3.75 -7.11
C LEU A 94 -16.60 -5.25 -6.85
N ILE A 95 -15.82 -5.81 -5.94
CA ILE A 95 -15.88 -7.24 -5.58
C ILE A 95 -17.22 -7.59 -4.96
N LYS A 96 -17.76 -6.74 -4.08
CA LYS A 96 -19.11 -6.91 -3.54
C LYS A 96 -20.16 -6.97 -4.66
N ARG A 97 -20.02 -6.13 -5.70
CA ARG A 97 -20.93 -6.13 -6.85
C ARG A 97 -20.74 -7.38 -7.71
N ALA A 98 -19.49 -7.76 -7.99
CA ALA A 98 -19.16 -8.96 -8.76
C ALA A 98 -19.71 -10.22 -8.07
N TYR A 99 -19.48 -10.38 -6.77
CA TYR A 99 -20.00 -11.50 -5.99
C TYR A 99 -21.53 -11.58 -6.02
N LYS A 100 -22.24 -10.44 -6.03
CA LYS A 100 -23.72 -10.45 -6.16
C LYS A 100 -24.21 -11.01 -7.50
N VAL A 101 -23.39 -10.90 -8.56
CA VAL A 101 -23.75 -11.34 -9.91
C VAL A 101 -23.29 -12.78 -10.14
N VAL A 102 -22.01 -13.06 -9.87
CA VAL A 102 -21.36 -14.35 -10.17
C VAL A 102 -21.55 -15.38 -9.03
N LYS A 103 -21.81 -14.92 -7.81
CA LYS A 103 -21.99 -15.76 -6.59
C LYS A 103 -20.78 -16.64 -6.21
N THR A 104 -19.61 -16.36 -6.78
CA THR A 104 -18.32 -16.97 -6.41
C THR A 104 -17.29 -15.88 -6.16
N ASP A 105 -16.31 -16.18 -5.29
CA ASP A 105 -15.11 -15.36 -5.08
C ASP A 105 -13.83 -16.04 -5.62
N ASP A 106 -13.99 -17.21 -6.25
CA ASP A 106 -12.91 -17.95 -6.89
C ASP A 106 -12.65 -17.41 -8.30
N LEU A 107 -11.48 -16.80 -8.48
CA LEU A 107 -11.04 -16.18 -9.73
C LEU A 107 -11.08 -17.14 -10.93
N ASP A 108 -10.84 -18.43 -10.73
CA ASP A 108 -10.83 -19.39 -11.85
C ASP A 108 -12.25 -19.72 -12.33
N GLU A 109 -13.25 -19.58 -11.44
CA GLU A 109 -14.67 -19.80 -11.75
C GLU A 109 -15.35 -18.56 -12.37
N MET A 110 -14.69 -17.39 -12.34
CA MET A 110 -15.25 -16.14 -12.86
C MET A 110 -15.16 -15.98 -14.39
N ASN A 111 -14.85 -17.05 -15.12
CA ASN A 111 -14.71 -17.05 -16.58
C ASN A 111 -15.98 -17.48 -17.33
N ALA A 112 -17.06 -17.81 -16.60
CA ALA A 112 -18.25 -18.46 -17.16
C ALA A 112 -19.24 -17.52 -17.90
N THR A 113 -18.89 -16.27 -18.20
CA THR A 113 -19.79 -15.42 -19.01
C THR A 113 -19.87 -15.83 -20.48
N ASP A 114 -18.92 -16.64 -20.95
CA ASP A 114 -18.77 -16.99 -22.36
C ASP A 114 -19.22 -18.43 -22.71
N GLU A 115 -19.62 -19.26 -21.74
CA GLU A 115 -20.00 -20.66 -21.98
C GLU A 115 -21.48 -20.90 -22.35
N ASP A 116 -22.33 -19.86 -22.33
CA ASP A 116 -23.77 -19.95 -22.63
C ASP A 116 -24.20 -19.28 -23.97
N LEU A 117 -23.34 -19.30 -25.01
CA LEU A 117 -23.69 -18.89 -26.38
C LEU A 117 -23.51 -20.02 -27.41
#